data_AF-A0A8H3DLF4-F1
#
_entry.id   AF-A0A8H3DLF4-F1
#
_cell.length_a   1.000
_cell.length_b   1.000
_cell.length_c   1.000
_cell.angle_alpha   90.00
_cell.angle_beta   90.00
_cell.angle_gamma   90.00
#
_symmetry.space_group_name_H-M   'P 1'
#
loop_
_entity.id
_entity.type
_entity.pdbx_description
1 polymer ?
#
loop_
_entity_poly.entity_id
_entity_poly.type
_entity_poly.pdbx_seq_one_letter_code
_entity_poly.pdbx_strand_id
1 'polypeptide(L)'
;MVQSFNVSRTCKVSRLGTVIRERMLPHIEENTLRLIGNCGRMDESRTLEYHGVENGDEILVLQEQRGGKPVIYLFSSSPVSNVRVQLSLVKAWRFSAIYPPTPINLPSDDSLGEVISWTVDTRPDGSLFDRLTNREVAYLFGKPTSPSMELVGFDPTCPTVLPSNSALLPFDKLTGYIDDALLAMELHAEARTSFITYWLPNLSKHTHIALRFLPQDQYEASAPLHITPAPEITTRVFMLFMGVQEGDLGPWETARVPAEEWSRVVGVDTAKAKNTSLFRVLEWGGMEIQ
;
A
#
# COMPACT_ATOMS: atom_id res chain seq x y z
N MET A 1 22.57 7.85 -11.07
CA MET A 1 23.06 8.46 -12.33
C MET A 1 22.57 9.90 -12.34
N VAL A 2 23.46 10.88 -12.51
CA VAL A 2 23.09 12.31 -12.56
C VAL A 2 23.11 12.78 -14.01
N GLN A 3 22.06 13.47 -14.45
CA GLN A 3 21.97 14.04 -15.80
C GLN A 3 21.46 15.47 -15.74
N SER A 4 22.09 16.36 -16.51
CA SER A 4 21.71 17.76 -16.58
C SER A 4 20.63 18.00 -17.64
N PHE A 5 19.62 18.76 -17.29
CA PHE A 5 18.55 19.19 -18.18
C PHE A 5 18.54 20.71 -18.28
N ASN A 6 18.40 21.25 -19.50
CA ASN A 6 18.15 22.67 -19.71
C ASN A 6 16.67 22.82 -20.06
N VAL A 7 15.89 23.33 -19.11
CA VAL A 7 14.43 23.41 -19.18
C VAL A 7 13.96 24.79 -18.75
N SER A 8 12.89 25.28 -19.40
CA SER A 8 12.26 26.54 -19.01
C SER A 8 11.70 26.44 -17.58
N ARG A 9 11.81 27.52 -16.80
CA ARG A 9 11.17 27.62 -15.47
C ARG A 9 9.65 27.46 -15.54
N THR A 10 9.03 27.80 -16.68
CA THR A 10 7.60 27.60 -16.96
C THR A 10 7.24 26.19 -17.42
N CYS A 11 8.22 25.28 -17.53
CA CYS A 11 7.97 23.88 -17.84
C CYS A 11 7.13 23.26 -16.73
N LYS A 12 6.08 22.53 -17.10
CA LYS A 12 5.32 21.73 -16.14
C LYS A 12 6.13 20.52 -15.68
N VAL A 13 5.96 20.15 -14.42
CA VAL A 13 6.60 18.97 -13.82
C VAL A 13 6.23 17.70 -14.58
N SER A 14 4.97 17.53 -14.98
CA SER A 14 4.52 16.43 -15.87
C SER A 14 5.36 16.31 -17.15
N ARG A 15 5.59 17.44 -17.83
CA ARG A 15 6.37 17.48 -19.07
C ARG A 15 7.84 17.15 -18.83
N LEU A 16 8.43 17.64 -17.73
CA LEU A 16 9.79 17.27 -17.34
C LEU A 16 9.89 15.76 -17.08
N GLY A 17 8.91 15.17 -16.37
CA GLY A 17 8.82 13.73 -16.12
C GLY A 17 8.79 12.91 -17.40
N THR A 18 8.00 13.31 -18.40
CA THR A 18 7.96 12.64 -19.72
C THR A 18 9.34 12.64 -20.39
N VAL A 19 10.02 13.79 -20.40
CA VAL A 19 11.35 13.93 -21.05
C VAL A 19 12.40 13.08 -20.33
N ILE A 20 12.40 13.06 -19.00
CA ILE A 20 13.31 12.23 -18.21
C ILE A 20 13.07 10.75 -18.50
N ARG A 21 11.80 10.32 -18.53
CA ARG A 21 11.44 8.93 -18.87
C ARG A 21 11.96 8.55 -20.24
N GLU A 22 11.66 9.34 -21.26
CA GLU A 22 12.09 9.05 -22.64
C GLU A 22 13.61 8.96 -22.79
N ARG A 23 14.34 9.84 -22.09
CA ARG A 23 15.78 9.99 -22.26
C ARG A 23 16.59 9.04 -21.38
N MET A 24 16.11 8.74 -20.19
CA MET A 24 16.88 8.02 -19.17
C MET A 24 16.29 6.65 -18.84
N LEU A 25 14.98 6.50 -18.97
CA LEU A 25 14.24 5.33 -18.47
C LEU A 25 13.20 4.84 -19.51
N PRO A 26 13.59 4.59 -20.77
CA PRO A 26 12.65 4.31 -21.86
C PRO A 26 11.86 3.01 -21.66
N HIS A 27 12.33 2.12 -20.78
CA HIS A 27 11.70 0.85 -20.43
C HIS A 27 10.63 0.96 -19.34
N ILE A 28 10.46 2.13 -18.71
CA ILE A 28 9.45 2.34 -17.68
C ILE A 28 8.17 2.90 -18.30
N GLU A 29 7.02 2.36 -17.90
CA GLU A 29 5.67 2.81 -18.32
C GLU A 29 5.41 4.30 -18.01
N GLU A 30 4.45 4.90 -18.72
CA GLU A 30 4.04 6.30 -18.52
C GLU A 30 3.39 6.50 -17.13
N ASN A 31 3.54 7.70 -16.52
CA ASN A 31 3.05 8.04 -15.16
C ASN A 31 3.61 7.17 -14.02
N THR A 32 4.90 6.86 -14.09
CA THR A 32 5.58 6.04 -13.08
C THR A 32 6.69 6.78 -12.38
N LEU A 33 6.86 8.09 -12.58
CA LEU A 33 7.97 8.84 -11.98
C LEU A 33 7.44 9.92 -11.03
N ARG A 34 7.99 9.97 -9.82
CA ARG A 34 7.85 11.11 -8.91
C ARG A 34 9.12 11.95 -8.97
N LEU A 35 8.94 13.25 -9.04
CA LEU A 35 10.01 14.25 -9.01
C LEU A 35 10.00 14.90 -7.62
N ILE A 36 11.14 14.90 -6.94
CA ILE A 36 11.32 15.47 -5.61
C ILE A 36 12.34 16.61 -5.74
N GLY A 37 11.88 17.84 -5.53
CA GLY A 37 12.74 19.03 -5.46
C GLY A 37 13.09 19.39 -4.01
N ASN A 38 13.64 20.58 -3.81
CA ASN A 38 14.05 21.09 -2.49
C ASN A 38 12.90 21.17 -1.48
N CYS A 39 11.69 21.45 -1.97
CA CYS A 39 10.46 21.50 -1.17
C CYS A 39 9.71 20.16 -1.16
N GLY A 40 10.36 19.08 -1.57
CA GLY A 40 9.82 17.71 -1.64
C GLY A 40 9.07 17.36 -2.94
N ARG A 41 8.09 16.44 -2.90
CA ARG A 41 7.42 15.92 -4.11
C ARG A 41 6.70 17.05 -4.87
N MET A 42 7.01 17.15 -6.15
CA MET A 42 6.51 18.19 -7.03
C MET A 42 5.15 17.81 -7.66
N ASP A 43 4.15 18.69 -7.56
CA ASP A 43 2.86 18.59 -8.25
C ASP A 43 3.04 18.67 -9.78
N GLU A 44 2.60 17.63 -10.49
CA GLU A 44 2.70 17.43 -11.94
C GLU A 44 2.00 18.50 -12.78
N SER A 45 0.96 19.14 -12.22
CA SER A 45 0.17 20.17 -12.90
C SER A 45 0.85 21.54 -12.86
N ARG A 46 1.79 21.73 -11.93
CA ARG A 46 2.50 22.99 -11.65
C ARG A 46 3.82 23.09 -12.42
N THR A 47 4.37 24.29 -12.45
CA THR A 47 5.64 24.61 -13.11
C THR A 47 6.83 24.42 -12.19
N LEU A 48 8.03 24.30 -12.75
CA LEU A 48 9.28 24.28 -11.96
C LEU A 48 9.45 25.57 -11.14
N GLU A 49 9.03 26.71 -11.70
CA GLU A 49 9.03 28.00 -11.00
C GLU A 49 8.12 28.01 -9.76
N TYR A 50 6.94 27.37 -9.83
CA TYR A 50 6.03 27.28 -8.69
C TYR A 50 6.68 26.54 -7.51
N HIS A 51 7.47 25.52 -7.81
CA HIS A 51 8.22 24.74 -6.83
C HIS A 51 9.56 25.37 -6.44
N GLY A 52 9.84 26.60 -6.91
CA GLY A 52 11.05 27.33 -6.55
C GLY A 52 12.34 26.76 -7.10
N VAL A 53 12.28 25.95 -8.18
CA VAL A 53 13.49 25.37 -8.77
C VAL A 53 14.34 26.45 -9.45
N GLU A 54 15.61 26.50 -9.07
CA GLU A 54 16.63 27.42 -9.57
C GLU A 54 17.72 26.69 -10.37
N ASN A 55 18.60 27.47 -11.01
CA ASN A 55 19.69 26.92 -11.80
C ASN A 55 20.72 26.25 -10.90
N GLY A 56 20.94 24.95 -11.11
CA GLY A 56 21.87 24.14 -10.33
C GLY A 56 21.20 23.28 -9.27
N ASP A 57 19.88 23.41 -9.07
CA ASP A 57 19.13 22.52 -8.20
C ASP A 57 19.10 21.09 -8.73
N GLU A 58 19.14 20.13 -7.81
CA GLU A 58 18.96 18.71 -8.10
C GLU A 58 17.50 18.30 -7.88
N ILE A 59 16.93 17.60 -8.85
CA ILE A 59 15.61 16.99 -8.72
C ILE A 59 15.80 15.49 -8.65
N LEU A 60 15.42 14.89 -7.52
CA LEU A 60 15.47 13.45 -7.34
C LEU A 60 14.30 12.81 -8.08
N VAL A 61 14.62 11.88 -8.98
CA VAL A 61 13.65 11.13 -9.78
C VAL A 61 13.54 9.72 -9.22
N LEU A 62 12.37 9.36 -8.71
CA LEU A 62 12.08 8.03 -8.18
C LEU A 62 10.89 7.44 -8.95
N GLN A 63 10.71 6.12 -8.97
CA GLN A 63 9.43 5.61 -9.50
C GLN A 63 8.29 5.89 -8.51
N GLU A 64 7.07 5.97 -9.01
CA GLU A 64 5.86 6.05 -8.20
C GLU A 64 5.79 4.86 -7.26
N GLN A 65 5.62 5.15 -5.97
CA GLN A 65 5.22 4.15 -5.00
C GLN A 65 3.77 3.78 -5.26
N ARG A 66 3.60 2.66 -5.98
CA ARG A 66 2.30 2.04 -6.18
C ARG A 66 2.00 1.24 -4.92
N GLY A 67 1.17 1.79 -4.04
CA GLY A 67 0.47 1.00 -3.03
C GLY A 67 -0.21 -0.18 -3.74
N GLY A 68 -0.03 -1.38 -3.23
CA GLY A 68 -0.52 -2.60 -3.83
C GLY A 68 -1.61 -3.23 -2.97
N LYS A 69 -2.75 -3.47 -3.63
CA LYS A 69 -3.87 -4.33 -3.25
C LYS A 69 -4.16 -4.45 -1.74
N PRO A 70 -4.88 -3.48 -1.11
CA PRO A 70 -5.70 -3.84 0.03
C PRO A 70 -6.83 -4.75 -0.48
N VAL A 71 -6.77 -6.02 -0.10
CA VAL A 71 -7.84 -7.00 -0.31
C VAL A 71 -8.62 -7.11 0.97
N ILE A 72 -9.93 -6.93 0.91
CA ILE A 72 -10.80 -7.01 2.07
C ILE A 72 -11.68 -8.26 1.94
N TYR A 73 -11.51 -9.20 2.87
CA TYR A 73 -12.34 -10.38 3.05
C TYR A 73 -13.31 -10.16 4.21
N LEU A 74 -14.52 -10.66 4.05
CA LEU A 74 -15.54 -10.67 5.09
C LEU A 74 -15.93 -12.13 5.34
N PHE A 75 -15.86 -12.57 6.59
CA PHE A 75 -16.21 -13.92 7.01
C PHE A 75 -17.30 -13.88 8.06
N SER A 76 -18.35 -14.66 7.89
CA SER A 76 -19.41 -14.80 8.89
C SER A 76 -19.89 -16.24 8.94
N SER A 77 -20.21 -16.75 10.14
CA SER A 77 -20.78 -18.09 10.32
C SER A 77 -22.20 -18.21 9.74
N SER A 78 -22.91 -17.09 9.66
CA SER A 78 -24.25 -17.00 9.08
C SER A 78 -24.30 -15.87 8.04
N PRO A 79 -25.15 -15.97 6.98
CA PRO A 79 -25.29 -14.90 6.02
C PRO A 79 -25.64 -13.56 6.68
N VAL A 80 -24.89 -12.51 6.35
CA VAL A 80 -25.19 -11.13 6.75
C VAL A 80 -25.46 -10.33 5.50
N SER A 81 -26.68 -9.80 5.38
CA SER A 81 -27.08 -8.98 4.23
C SER A 81 -26.84 -7.50 4.49
N ASN A 82 -26.69 -6.73 3.41
CA ASN A 82 -26.52 -5.27 3.44
C ASN A 82 -25.30 -4.79 4.24
N VAL A 83 -24.21 -5.56 4.21
CA VAL A 83 -22.95 -5.13 4.81
C VAL A 83 -22.40 -3.98 3.98
N ARG A 84 -22.34 -2.79 4.59
CA ARG A 84 -21.68 -1.63 4.00
C ARG A 84 -20.21 -1.66 4.38
N VAL A 85 -19.34 -1.67 3.38
CA VAL A 85 -17.89 -1.55 3.55
C VAL A 85 -17.49 -0.20 2.95
N GLN A 86 -16.93 0.68 3.76
CA GLN A 86 -16.47 2.00 3.35
C GLN A 86 -14.97 2.12 3.60
N LEU A 87 -14.22 2.36 2.53
CA LEU A 87 -12.79 2.60 2.59
C LEU A 87 -12.54 4.07 2.23
N SER A 88 -11.94 4.80 3.15
CA SER A 88 -11.55 6.19 2.98
C SER A 88 -10.03 6.26 2.86
N LEU A 89 -9.52 7.24 2.12
CA LEU A 89 -8.10 7.56 2.06
C LEU A 89 -7.87 8.97 2.58
N VAL A 90 -6.71 9.22 3.17
CA VAL A 90 -6.22 10.60 3.39
C VAL A 90 -5.95 11.30 2.06
N LYS A 91 -5.93 12.64 2.05
CA LYS A 91 -5.74 13.46 0.83
C LYS A 91 -4.46 13.16 0.05
N ALA A 92 -3.43 12.67 0.73
CA ALA A 92 -2.17 12.26 0.12
C ALA A 92 -2.30 11.01 -0.76
N TRP A 93 -3.44 10.30 -0.70
CA TRP A 93 -3.75 9.06 -1.39
C TRP A 93 -4.99 9.19 -2.28
N ARG A 94 -5.01 8.45 -3.38
CA ARG A 94 -6.14 8.35 -4.32
C ARG A 94 -6.31 6.92 -4.78
N PHE A 95 -7.50 6.51 -5.16
CA PHE A 95 -7.74 5.20 -5.72
C PHE A 95 -7.28 5.14 -7.18
N SER A 96 -6.46 4.15 -7.51
CA SER A 96 -6.02 3.86 -8.88
C SER A 96 -6.78 2.70 -9.53
N ALA A 97 -7.33 1.79 -8.73
CA ALA A 97 -8.14 0.68 -9.21
C ALA A 97 -9.10 0.20 -8.12
N ILE A 98 -10.33 -0.14 -8.49
CA ILE A 98 -11.41 -0.52 -7.58
C ILE A 98 -12.13 -1.72 -8.17
N TYR A 99 -12.35 -2.76 -7.36
CA TYR A 99 -13.13 -3.93 -7.75
C TYR A 99 -13.88 -4.53 -6.54
N PRO A 100 -15.18 -4.85 -6.65
CA PRO A 100 -16.10 -4.49 -7.73
C PRO A 100 -16.14 -2.98 -8.00
N PRO A 101 -16.40 -2.52 -9.23
CA PRO A 101 -16.48 -1.09 -9.52
C PRO A 101 -17.54 -0.40 -8.66
N THR A 102 -17.16 0.67 -7.97
CA THR A 102 -18.07 1.54 -7.21
C THR A 102 -17.62 3.00 -7.37
N PRO A 103 -18.54 3.99 -7.30
CA PRO A 103 -18.18 5.41 -7.43
C PRO A 103 -17.21 5.87 -6.33
N ILE A 104 -16.23 6.68 -6.74
CA ILE A 104 -15.40 7.45 -5.83
C ILE A 104 -16.13 8.73 -5.46
N ASN A 105 -16.26 9.01 -4.17
CA ASN A 105 -16.83 10.23 -3.63
C ASN A 105 -15.74 11.07 -2.95
N LEU A 106 -15.97 12.37 -2.88
CA LEU A 106 -15.18 13.30 -2.08
C LEU A 106 -16.03 13.72 -0.89
N PRO A 107 -15.63 13.40 0.35
CA PRO A 107 -16.36 13.77 1.55
C PRO A 107 -16.39 15.29 1.70
N SER A 108 -17.44 15.79 2.35
CA SER A 108 -17.63 17.23 2.59
C SER A 108 -16.70 17.77 3.67
N ASP A 109 -16.18 16.89 4.52
CA ASP A 109 -15.20 17.21 5.56
C ASP A 109 -13.80 17.24 4.94
N ASP A 110 -13.05 18.31 5.23
CA ASP A 110 -11.74 18.60 4.66
C ASP A 110 -10.62 17.72 5.28
N SER A 111 -10.96 16.81 6.19
CA SER A 111 -10.04 15.89 6.85
C SER A 111 -9.63 14.68 6.00
N LEU A 112 -10.47 14.25 5.04
CA LEU A 112 -10.25 13.05 4.22
C LEU A 112 -10.16 13.35 2.72
N GLY A 113 -9.54 12.43 1.98
CA GLY A 113 -9.43 12.41 0.53
C GLY A 113 -10.55 11.60 -0.11
N GLU A 114 -10.21 10.70 -1.03
CA GLU A 114 -11.20 9.90 -1.75
C GLU A 114 -11.85 8.82 -0.86
N VAL A 115 -13.16 8.58 -1.07
CA VAL A 115 -13.94 7.57 -0.33
C VAL A 115 -14.71 6.69 -1.29
N ILE A 116 -14.67 5.38 -1.07
CA ILE A 116 -15.47 4.39 -1.80
C ILE A 116 -16.32 3.57 -0.83
N SER A 117 -17.45 3.06 -1.32
CA SER A 117 -18.28 2.15 -0.54
C SER A 117 -18.90 1.04 -1.37
N TRP A 118 -18.84 -0.18 -0.83
CA TRP A 118 -19.55 -1.34 -1.34
C TRP A 118 -20.70 -1.70 -0.41
N THR A 119 -21.76 -2.29 -0.99
CA THR A 119 -22.82 -2.94 -0.23
C THR A 119 -22.90 -4.39 -0.67
N VAL A 120 -22.55 -5.31 0.22
CA VAL A 120 -22.44 -6.73 -0.09
C VAL A 120 -23.26 -7.59 0.88
N ASP A 121 -23.63 -8.78 0.43
CA ASP A 121 -24.13 -9.84 1.29
C ASP A 121 -23.02 -10.87 1.49
N THR A 122 -22.76 -11.25 2.73
CA THR A 122 -21.75 -12.27 3.08
C THR A 122 -22.35 -13.66 3.06
N ARG A 123 -21.54 -14.67 2.73
CA ARG A 123 -21.91 -16.08 2.79
C ARG A 123 -20.97 -16.88 3.71
N PRO A 124 -21.43 -18.01 4.27
CA PRO A 124 -20.62 -18.83 5.18
C PRO A 124 -19.35 -19.43 4.56
N ASP A 125 -19.29 -19.55 3.23
CA ASP A 125 -18.10 -19.98 2.49
C ASP A 125 -17.07 -18.85 2.27
N GLY A 126 -17.39 -17.62 2.72
CA GLY A 126 -16.54 -16.44 2.55
C GLY A 126 -16.76 -15.70 1.24
N SER A 127 -17.64 -16.18 0.35
CA SER A 127 -17.97 -15.43 -0.87
C SER A 127 -18.90 -14.25 -0.57
N LEU A 128 -18.80 -13.22 -1.39
CA LEU A 128 -19.56 -11.98 -1.26
C LEU A 128 -20.45 -11.80 -2.47
N PHE A 129 -21.68 -11.37 -2.25
CA PHE A 129 -22.56 -10.92 -3.32
C PHE A 129 -22.62 -9.39 -3.35
N ASP A 130 -22.01 -8.78 -4.36
CA ASP A 130 -22.04 -7.33 -4.53
C ASP A 130 -23.37 -6.87 -5.15
N ARG A 131 -24.09 -6.02 -4.41
CA ARG A 131 -25.45 -5.61 -4.79
C ARG A 131 -25.46 -4.60 -5.93
N LEU A 132 -24.37 -3.85 -6.13
CA LEU A 132 -24.29 -2.87 -7.21
C LEU A 132 -24.08 -3.54 -8.57
N THR A 133 -23.12 -4.46 -8.66
CA THR A 133 -22.81 -5.16 -9.91
C THR A 133 -23.64 -6.43 -10.12
N ASN A 134 -24.36 -6.88 -9.09
CA ASN A 134 -25.13 -8.12 -9.09
C ASN A 134 -24.24 -9.34 -9.41
N ARG A 135 -23.03 -9.36 -8.82
CA ARG A 135 -22.01 -10.40 -9.04
C ARG A 135 -21.54 -11.00 -7.73
N GLU A 136 -21.18 -12.26 -7.80
CA GLU A 136 -20.43 -12.93 -6.74
C GLU A 136 -18.94 -12.66 -6.90
N VAL A 137 -18.29 -12.28 -5.81
CA VAL A 137 -16.86 -11.96 -5.73
C VAL A 137 -16.25 -12.58 -4.47
N ALA A 138 -14.96 -12.90 -4.53
CA ALA A 138 -14.26 -13.49 -3.38
C ALA A 138 -13.84 -12.45 -2.33
N TYR A 139 -13.65 -11.19 -2.75
CA TYR A 139 -13.16 -10.11 -1.89
C TYR A 139 -13.43 -8.75 -2.53
N LEU A 140 -13.24 -7.69 -1.75
CA LEU A 140 -13.24 -6.30 -2.21
C LEU A 140 -11.80 -5.81 -2.38
N PHE A 141 -11.59 -4.87 -3.30
CA PHE A 141 -10.27 -4.37 -3.67
C PHE A 141 -10.34 -2.88 -3.97
N GLY A 142 -9.48 -2.09 -3.30
CA GLY A 142 -9.36 -0.66 -3.56
C GLY A 142 -7.91 -0.20 -3.49
N LYS A 143 -7.20 -0.17 -4.62
CA LYS A 143 -5.76 0.13 -4.67
C LYS A 143 -5.48 1.63 -4.47
N PRO A 144 -4.86 2.05 -3.34
CA PRO A 144 -4.43 3.43 -3.17
C PRO A 144 -3.10 3.66 -3.92
N THR A 145 -2.93 4.88 -4.42
CA THR A 145 -1.66 5.42 -4.91
C THR A 145 -1.45 6.78 -4.28
N SER A 146 -0.22 7.09 -3.89
CA SER A 146 0.13 8.39 -3.30
C SER A 146 0.56 9.39 -4.38
N PRO A 147 -0.17 10.49 -4.64
CA PRO A 147 0.26 11.50 -5.61
C PRO A 147 1.09 12.66 -5.01
N SER A 148 1.09 12.89 -3.69
CA SER A 148 1.61 14.15 -3.11
C SER A 148 1.86 14.06 -1.60
N MET A 149 2.74 14.92 -1.07
CA MET A 149 3.32 14.96 0.28
C MET A 149 2.47 15.55 1.42
N GLU A 150 2.94 15.22 2.62
CA GLU A 150 2.70 15.73 3.98
C GLU A 150 1.43 15.23 4.67
N LEU A 151 1.64 14.40 5.69
CA LEU A 151 0.64 13.95 6.65
C LEU A 151 1.19 13.97 8.09
N VAL A 152 0.28 14.10 9.05
CA VAL A 152 0.55 13.90 10.48
C VAL A 152 0.16 12.46 10.84
N GLY A 153 1.15 11.57 11.00
CA GLY A 153 0.93 10.12 11.22
C GLY A 153 1.92 9.26 10.42
N PHE A 154 1.63 7.96 10.21
CA PHE A 154 2.30 7.22 9.13
C PHE A 154 2.05 8.01 7.85
N ASP A 155 3.12 8.58 7.29
CA ASP A 155 3.07 9.30 6.03
C ASP A 155 3.39 8.28 4.94
N PRO A 156 2.37 7.71 4.26
CA PRO A 156 2.63 6.83 3.15
C PRO A 156 3.30 7.50 1.94
N THR A 157 3.54 8.82 1.98
CA THR A 157 4.37 9.54 1.02
C THR A 157 5.85 9.51 1.40
N CYS A 158 6.17 9.21 2.66
CA CYS A 158 7.51 8.98 3.20
C CYS A 158 7.55 7.69 4.07
N PRO A 159 7.22 6.53 3.50
CA PRO A 159 7.24 5.27 4.25
C PRO A 159 8.69 4.90 4.61
N THR A 160 8.92 4.42 5.84
CA THR A 160 10.26 4.09 6.34
C THR A 160 10.40 2.63 6.75
N VAL A 161 11.45 1.99 6.23
CA VAL A 161 11.95 0.69 6.66
C VAL A 161 13.35 0.92 7.19
N LEU A 162 13.58 0.60 8.46
CA LEU A 162 14.85 0.80 9.14
C LEU A 162 15.38 -0.56 9.62
N PRO A 163 16.70 -0.74 9.73
CA PRO A 163 17.27 -1.99 10.24
C PRO A 163 16.66 -2.43 11.59
N SER A 164 16.41 -1.50 12.50
CA SER A 164 15.86 -1.78 13.83
C SER A 164 14.41 -2.27 13.87
N ASN A 165 13.65 -2.11 12.79
CA ASN A 165 12.22 -2.43 12.75
C ASN A 165 11.84 -3.32 11.55
N SER A 166 12.83 -4.02 10.99
CA SER A 166 12.68 -4.77 9.76
C SER A 166 13.37 -6.14 9.84
N ALA A 167 13.08 -6.98 8.86
CA ALA A 167 13.86 -8.17 8.57
C ALA A 167 14.49 -8.03 7.18
N LEU A 168 15.78 -8.31 7.08
CA LEU A 168 16.52 -8.40 5.82
C LEU A 168 16.72 -9.86 5.45
N LEU A 169 16.27 -10.24 4.25
CA LEU A 169 16.35 -11.63 3.77
C LEU A 169 16.79 -11.67 2.31
N PRO A 170 17.58 -12.68 1.91
CA PRO A 170 17.76 -13.00 0.51
C PRO A 170 16.44 -13.51 -0.09
N PHE A 171 16.22 -13.25 -1.38
CA PHE A 171 14.96 -13.56 -2.07
C PHE A 171 14.54 -15.03 -1.97
N ASP A 172 15.49 -15.97 -1.99
CA ASP A 172 15.24 -17.41 -1.93
C ASP A 172 14.61 -17.89 -0.60
N LYS A 173 14.79 -17.11 0.48
CA LYS A 173 14.19 -17.38 1.80
C LYS A 173 12.96 -16.51 2.10
N LEU A 174 12.73 -15.49 1.29
CA LEU A 174 11.78 -14.43 1.58
C LEU A 174 10.32 -14.92 1.59
N THR A 175 9.92 -15.73 0.61
CA THR A 175 8.52 -16.18 0.48
C THR A 175 8.10 -17.09 1.63
N GLY A 176 8.99 -17.98 2.08
CA GLY A 176 8.76 -18.81 3.26
C GLY A 176 8.62 -17.96 4.52
N TYR A 177 9.51 -16.99 4.71
CA TYR A 177 9.43 -16.07 5.85
C TYR A 177 8.13 -15.24 5.87
N ILE A 178 7.69 -14.74 4.71
CA ILE A 178 6.42 -14.01 4.59
C ILE A 178 5.24 -14.95 4.92
N ASP A 179 5.24 -16.20 4.44
CA ASP A 179 4.18 -17.16 4.76
C ASP A 179 4.13 -17.44 6.26
N ASP A 180 5.28 -17.65 6.91
CA ASP A 180 5.39 -17.86 8.37
C ASP A 180 4.86 -16.65 9.16
N ALA A 181 5.18 -15.44 8.73
CA ALA A 181 4.70 -14.21 9.37
C ALA A 181 3.18 -14.05 9.24
N LEU A 182 2.63 -14.28 8.04
CA LEU A 182 1.19 -14.22 7.78
C LEU A 182 0.44 -15.36 8.49
N LEU A 183 1.07 -16.54 8.62
CA LEU A 183 0.54 -17.66 9.39
C LEU A 183 0.47 -17.31 10.89
N ALA A 184 1.51 -16.68 11.45
CA ALA A 184 1.52 -16.21 12.83
C ALA A 184 0.49 -15.09 13.11
N MET A 185 0.13 -14.33 12.08
CA MET A 185 -0.98 -13.37 12.09
C MET A 185 -2.35 -14.02 11.84
N GLU A 186 -2.41 -15.36 11.81
CA GLU A 186 -3.63 -16.16 11.71
C GLU A 186 -4.40 -16.01 10.38
N LEU A 187 -3.72 -15.58 9.30
CA LEU A 187 -4.32 -15.50 7.97
C LEU A 187 -4.53 -16.90 7.36
N HIS A 188 -5.66 -17.08 6.69
CA HIS A 188 -6.01 -18.32 5.99
C HIS A 188 -5.19 -18.51 4.71
N ALA A 189 -5.09 -19.75 4.23
CA ALA A 189 -4.19 -20.13 3.14
C ALA A 189 -4.41 -19.34 1.84
N GLU A 190 -5.66 -19.03 1.48
CA GLU A 190 -5.95 -18.22 0.29
C GLU A 190 -5.40 -16.80 0.45
N ALA A 191 -5.61 -16.13 1.59
CA ALA A 191 -5.07 -14.77 1.78
C ALA A 191 -3.54 -14.77 1.73
N ARG A 192 -2.86 -15.74 2.35
CA ARG A 192 -1.39 -15.81 2.32
C ARG A 192 -0.86 -16.08 0.91
N THR A 193 -1.48 -17.02 0.20
CA THR A 193 -1.12 -17.33 -1.19
C THR A 193 -1.33 -16.12 -2.09
N SER A 194 -2.48 -15.46 -1.99
CA SER A 194 -2.81 -14.25 -2.76
C SER A 194 -1.87 -13.08 -2.42
N PHE A 195 -1.49 -12.92 -1.15
CA PHE A 195 -0.52 -11.92 -0.72
C PHE A 195 0.85 -12.13 -1.37
N ILE A 196 1.41 -13.34 -1.24
CA ILE A 196 2.74 -13.67 -1.75
C ILE A 196 2.75 -13.59 -3.28
N THR A 197 1.78 -14.21 -3.95
CA THR A 197 1.73 -14.24 -5.42
C THR A 197 1.53 -12.86 -6.04
N TYR A 198 0.80 -11.96 -5.37
CA TYR A 198 0.66 -10.58 -5.82
C TYR A 198 1.98 -9.81 -5.77
N TRP A 199 2.73 -9.93 -4.67
CA TRP A 199 3.98 -9.21 -4.48
C TRP A 199 5.19 -9.88 -5.14
N LEU A 200 5.11 -11.17 -5.46
CA LEU A 200 6.21 -11.95 -6.02
C LEU A 200 6.91 -11.28 -7.22
N PRO A 201 6.22 -10.69 -8.22
CA PRO A 201 6.89 -10.03 -9.34
C PRO A 201 7.69 -8.78 -8.94
N ASN A 202 7.32 -8.09 -7.86
CA ASN A 202 8.06 -6.95 -7.32
C ASN A 202 9.23 -7.43 -6.46
N LEU A 203 8.99 -8.42 -5.61
CA LEU A 203 10.01 -9.03 -4.74
C LEU A 203 11.15 -9.66 -5.56
N SER A 204 10.83 -10.31 -6.68
CA SER A 204 11.81 -11.02 -7.53
C SER A 204 12.77 -10.09 -8.28
N LYS A 205 12.57 -8.77 -8.22
CA LYS A 205 13.49 -7.79 -8.83
C LYS A 205 14.73 -7.53 -7.96
N HIS A 206 14.69 -7.95 -6.69
CA HIS A 206 15.71 -7.64 -5.69
C HIS A 206 16.39 -8.92 -5.21
N THR A 207 17.70 -8.85 -4.94
CA THR A 207 18.46 -9.99 -4.40
C THR A 207 18.28 -10.11 -2.89
N HIS A 208 18.26 -8.98 -2.20
CA HIS A 208 17.98 -8.86 -0.77
C HIS A 208 16.84 -7.88 -0.56
N ILE A 209 15.90 -8.24 0.32
CA ILE A 209 14.71 -7.47 0.60
C ILE A 209 14.67 -7.19 2.10
N ALA A 210 14.58 -5.91 2.45
CA ALA A 210 14.19 -5.50 3.79
C ALA A 210 12.68 -5.30 3.83
N LEU A 211 12.00 -5.89 4.82
CA LEU A 211 10.56 -5.73 4.99
C LEU A 211 10.15 -5.45 6.43
N ARG A 212 8.99 -4.82 6.57
CA ARG A 212 8.34 -4.51 7.85
C ARG A 212 6.82 -4.61 7.69
N PHE A 213 6.13 -5.15 8.69
CA PHE A 213 4.68 -4.98 8.81
C PHE A 213 4.35 -3.79 9.73
N LEU A 214 3.33 -3.01 9.36
CA LEU A 214 2.88 -1.85 10.12
C LEU A 214 1.92 -2.25 11.25
N PRO A 215 1.99 -1.58 12.41
CA PRO A 215 0.90 -1.56 13.38
C PRO A 215 -0.43 -1.14 12.72
N GLN A 216 -1.53 -1.81 13.08
CA GLN A 216 -2.85 -1.57 12.47
C GLN A 216 -3.33 -0.13 12.60
N ASP A 217 -3.13 0.48 13.77
CA ASP A 217 -3.53 1.86 14.08
C ASP A 217 -2.81 2.89 13.20
N GLN A 218 -1.54 2.65 12.89
CA GLN A 218 -0.77 3.49 11.97
C GLN A 218 -1.32 3.43 10.55
N TYR A 219 -1.73 2.24 10.09
CA TYR A 219 -2.33 2.09 8.77
C TYR A 219 -3.76 2.66 8.71
N GLU A 220 -4.56 2.45 9.77
CA GLU A 220 -5.92 2.98 9.91
C GLU A 220 -5.97 4.50 9.78
N ALA A 221 -4.98 5.20 10.33
CA ALA A 221 -4.88 6.65 10.22
C ALA A 221 -4.78 7.16 8.76
N SER A 222 -4.18 6.37 7.86
CA SER A 222 -4.01 6.74 6.44
C SER A 222 -5.13 6.23 5.54
N ALA A 223 -5.73 5.10 5.89
CA ALA A 223 -6.81 4.49 5.10
C ALA A 223 -7.93 3.96 6.00
N PRO A 224 -8.80 4.82 6.58
CA PRO A 224 -9.85 4.36 7.48
C PRO A 224 -10.79 3.35 6.83
N LEU A 225 -11.08 2.25 7.54
CA LEU A 225 -11.96 1.18 7.08
C LEU A 225 -13.18 1.07 8.02
N HIS A 226 -14.34 1.50 7.53
CA HIS A 226 -15.58 1.45 8.29
C HIS A 226 -16.55 0.43 7.73
N ILE A 227 -17.08 -0.45 8.59
CA ILE A 227 -17.96 -1.55 8.20
C ILE A 227 -19.23 -1.53 9.06
N THR A 228 -20.39 -1.67 8.41
CA THR A 228 -21.70 -1.72 9.07
C THR A 228 -22.51 -2.92 8.58
N PRO A 229 -23.03 -3.80 9.45
CA PRO A 229 -22.83 -3.82 10.91
C PRO A 229 -21.35 -3.97 11.31
N ALA A 230 -20.99 -3.53 12.51
CA ALA A 230 -19.60 -3.61 12.97
C ALA A 230 -19.19 -5.08 13.13
N PRO A 231 -18.03 -5.50 12.60
CA PRO A 231 -17.48 -6.83 12.83
C PRO A 231 -16.99 -6.96 14.28
N GLU A 232 -17.00 -8.18 14.83
CA GLU A 232 -16.41 -8.44 16.15
C GLU A 232 -14.88 -8.40 16.14
N ILE A 233 -14.25 -8.53 14.97
CA ILE A 233 -12.82 -8.37 14.77
C ILE A 233 -12.49 -7.92 13.34
N THR A 234 -11.58 -6.95 13.24
CA THR A 234 -10.94 -6.54 11.98
C THR A 234 -9.45 -6.73 12.13
N THR A 235 -8.84 -7.52 11.25
CA THR A 235 -7.39 -7.71 11.14
C THR A 235 -6.91 -7.00 9.87
N ARG A 236 -5.98 -6.06 9.99
CA ARG A 236 -5.40 -5.28 8.87
C ARG A 236 -3.88 -5.50 8.81
N VAL A 237 -3.38 -6.09 7.74
CA VAL A 237 -1.96 -6.37 7.56
C VAL A 237 -1.41 -5.53 6.43
N PHE A 238 -0.45 -4.65 6.71
CA PHE A 238 0.18 -3.82 5.68
C PHE A 238 1.70 -3.99 5.69
N MET A 239 2.26 -4.50 4.59
CA MET A 239 3.70 -4.72 4.44
C MET A 239 4.36 -3.58 3.70
N LEU A 240 5.43 -3.06 4.27
CA LEU A 240 6.41 -2.23 3.59
C LEU A 240 7.62 -3.09 3.22
N PHE A 241 8.16 -2.91 2.03
CA PHE A 241 9.41 -3.59 1.66
C PHE A 241 10.24 -2.76 0.69
N MET A 242 11.55 -3.00 0.66
CA MET A 242 12.48 -2.39 -0.29
C MET A 242 13.61 -3.34 -0.65
N GLY A 243 14.19 -3.15 -1.83
CA GLY A 243 15.44 -3.82 -2.21
C GLY A 243 16.63 -3.20 -1.49
N VAL A 244 17.55 -4.04 -1.01
CA VAL A 244 18.84 -3.61 -0.46
C VAL A 244 19.95 -4.13 -1.37
N GLN A 245 20.84 -3.23 -1.81
CA GLN A 245 21.96 -3.59 -2.67
C GLN A 245 23.02 -4.36 -1.88
N GLU A 246 23.73 -5.26 -2.54
CA GLU A 246 24.71 -6.14 -1.90
C GLU A 246 25.85 -5.36 -1.20
N GLY A 247 26.26 -4.22 -1.77
CA GLY A 247 27.26 -3.33 -1.15
C GLY A 247 26.77 -2.61 0.11
N ASP A 248 25.46 -2.55 0.32
CA ASP A 248 24.82 -1.80 1.41
C ASP A 248 24.24 -2.73 2.50
N LEU A 249 24.62 -4.02 2.54
CA LEU A 249 24.08 -4.96 3.52
C LEU A 249 24.58 -4.72 4.95
N GLY A 250 25.77 -4.14 5.13
CA GLY A 250 26.40 -3.94 6.45
C GLY A 250 25.51 -3.19 7.46
N PRO A 251 24.93 -2.02 7.10
CA PRO A 251 23.96 -1.32 7.96
C PRO A 251 22.73 -2.15 8.37
N TRP A 252 22.39 -3.22 7.64
CA TRP A 252 21.20 -4.03 7.85
C TRP A 252 21.47 -5.32 8.64
N GLU A 253 22.67 -5.53 9.16
CA GLU A 253 23.01 -6.74 9.94
C GLU A 253 22.09 -6.98 11.15
N THR A 254 21.48 -5.91 11.68
CA THR A 254 20.56 -5.92 12.82
C THR A 254 19.09 -6.15 12.42
N ALA A 255 18.77 -6.15 11.12
CA ALA A 255 17.43 -6.36 10.58
C ALA A 255 17.03 -7.83 10.65
N ARG A 256 16.65 -8.28 11.86
CA ARG A 256 16.40 -9.69 12.18
C ARG A 256 15.12 -9.90 12.99
N VAL A 257 14.11 -9.05 12.79
CA VAL A 257 12.79 -9.30 13.39
C VAL A 257 12.35 -10.72 12.98
N PRO A 258 11.98 -11.61 13.92
CA PRO A 258 11.49 -12.94 13.58
C PRO A 258 10.08 -12.90 12.96
N ALA A 259 9.72 -13.93 12.18
CA ALA A 259 8.42 -13.97 11.49
C ALA A 259 7.24 -13.99 12.48
N GLU A 260 7.36 -14.76 13.55
CA GLU A 260 6.37 -14.92 14.61
C GLU A 260 6.06 -13.63 15.38
N GLU A 261 7.03 -12.71 15.42
CA GLU A 261 6.95 -11.46 16.17
C GLU A 261 6.01 -10.44 15.52
N TRP A 262 5.77 -10.56 14.20
CA TRP A 262 4.89 -9.62 13.48
C TRP A 262 3.46 -9.62 13.98
N SER A 263 2.96 -10.75 14.49
CA SER A 263 1.63 -10.82 15.12
C SER A 263 1.47 -9.79 16.25
N ARG A 264 2.50 -9.66 17.10
CA ARG A 264 2.55 -8.70 18.20
C ARG A 264 2.76 -7.28 17.70
N VAL A 265 3.63 -7.07 16.70
CA VAL A 265 3.92 -5.74 16.13
C VAL A 265 2.71 -5.14 15.44
N VAL A 266 1.99 -5.94 14.65
CA VAL A 266 0.76 -5.54 13.95
C VAL A 266 -0.39 -5.35 14.93
N GLY A 267 -0.38 -6.10 16.04
CA GLY A 267 -1.41 -6.04 17.09
C GLY A 267 -2.62 -6.92 16.76
N VAL A 268 -2.39 -8.10 16.18
CA VAL A 268 -3.47 -9.03 15.82
C VAL A 268 -4.03 -9.71 17.07
N ASP A 269 -5.36 -9.68 17.24
CA ASP A 269 -6.05 -10.52 18.22
C ASP A 269 -6.14 -11.95 17.70
N THR A 270 -5.08 -12.74 17.95
CA THR A 270 -4.96 -14.11 17.44
C THR A 270 -6.06 -15.04 17.96
N ALA A 271 -6.62 -14.78 19.15
CA ALA A 271 -7.70 -15.55 19.72
C ALA A 271 -9.02 -15.38 18.94
N LYS A 272 -9.31 -14.15 18.47
CA LYS A 272 -10.49 -13.88 17.66
C LYS A 272 -10.27 -14.11 16.17
N ALA A 273 -9.05 -13.94 15.67
CA ALA A 273 -8.74 -14.01 14.24
C ALA A 273 -9.13 -15.36 13.61
N LYS A 274 -8.98 -16.49 14.32
CA LYS A 274 -9.44 -17.82 13.87
C LYS A 274 -10.85 -18.22 14.29
N ASN A 275 -11.55 -17.40 15.09
CA ASN A 275 -12.86 -17.78 15.59
C ASN A 275 -13.92 -17.65 14.48
N THR A 276 -14.26 -18.78 13.85
CA THR A 276 -15.20 -18.83 12.73
C THR A 276 -16.65 -18.52 13.12
N SER A 277 -16.98 -18.46 14.41
CA SER A 277 -18.33 -18.08 14.85
C SER A 277 -18.61 -16.58 14.72
N LEU A 278 -17.55 -15.75 14.72
CA LEU A 278 -17.63 -14.30 14.68
C LEU A 278 -17.83 -13.77 13.26
N PHE A 279 -18.40 -12.57 13.12
CA PHE A 279 -18.27 -11.78 11.90
C PHE A 279 -16.89 -11.09 11.91
N ARG A 280 -16.00 -11.57 11.04
CA ARG A 280 -14.58 -11.19 10.96
C ARG A 280 -14.29 -10.49 9.65
N VAL A 281 -13.39 -9.52 9.71
CA VAL A 281 -12.86 -8.83 8.52
C VAL A 281 -11.36 -9.01 8.49
N LEU A 282 -10.82 -9.36 7.33
CA LEU A 282 -9.39 -9.39 7.07
C LEU A 282 -9.09 -8.46 5.91
N GLU A 283 -8.24 -7.48 6.14
CA GLU A 283 -7.60 -6.71 5.08
C GLU A 283 -6.11 -7.02 5.06
N TRP A 284 -5.56 -7.18 3.86
CA TRP A 284 -4.11 -7.14 3.69
C TRP A 284 -3.72 -6.30 2.49
N GLY A 285 -2.58 -5.62 2.57
CA GLY A 285 -2.00 -4.83 1.49
C GLY A 285 -0.50 -4.62 1.69
N GLY A 286 0.10 -3.77 0.87
CA GLY A 286 1.49 -3.39 1.05
C GLY A 286 1.97 -2.33 0.10
N MET A 287 3.25 -1.99 0.20
CA MET A 287 3.90 -0.99 -0.63
C MET A 287 5.40 -1.28 -0.75
N GLU A 288 5.88 -1.27 -1.99
CA GLU A 288 7.32 -1.20 -2.27
C GLU A 288 7.82 0.23 -2.02
N ILE A 289 8.89 0.35 -1.24
CA ILE A 289 9.59 1.60 -0.96
C ILE A 289 10.82 1.66 -1.86
N GLN A 290 10.99 2.78 -2.55
CA GLN A 290 12.15 3.09 -3.38
C GLN A 290 12.87 4.31 -2.83
#